data_AF-A0A453BWB6-F1
#
_entry.id   AF-A0A453BWB6-F1
#
_cell.length_a   1.000
_cell.length_b   1.000
_cell.length_c   1.000
_cell.angle_alpha   90.00
_cell.angle_beta   90.00
_cell.angle_gamma   90.00
#
_symmetry.space_group_name_H-M   'P 1'
#
loop_
_entity.id
_entity.type
_entity.pdbx_description
1 polymer ?
#
loop_
_entity_poly.entity_id
_entity_poly.type
_entity_poly.pdbx_seq_one_letter_code
_entity_poly.pdbx_strand_id
1 'polypeptide(L)'
;MALAENDVYACIELEQLTVENALELQYQVNGRRQCHTCLSTSTLLEVLDQLSVPGVRRLVVIEPMTRFVQGIISLRDTITFLVG
;
A
#
# COMPACT_ATOMS: atom_id res chain seq x y z
N MET A 1 -3.40 -7.22 13.41
CA MET A 1 -4.62 -8.02 13.62
C MET A 1 -4.35 -9.41 13.06
N ALA A 2 -4.45 -10.44 13.88
CA ALA A 2 -4.48 -11.80 13.36
C ALA A 2 -5.89 -12.03 12.81
N LEU A 3 -6.00 -12.56 11.58
CA LEU A 3 -7.29 -12.94 10.99
C LEU A 3 -7.87 -14.19 11.66
N ALA A 4 -7.12 -14.81 12.58
CA ALA A 4 -7.55 -15.92 13.40
C ALA A 4 -7.09 -15.70 14.84
N GLU A 5 -7.99 -15.92 15.79
CA GLU A 5 -7.70 -15.95 17.23
C GLU A 5 -8.33 -17.22 17.80
N ASN A 6 -7.55 -18.01 18.55
CA ASN A 6 -7.99 -19.29 19.13
C ASN A 6 -8.63 -20.26 18.10
N ASP A 7 -7.98 -20.43 16.94
CA ASP A 7 -8.45 -21.27 15.81
C ASP A 7 -9.80 -20.86 15.20
N VAL A 8 -10.33 -19.68 15.54
CA VAL A 8 -11.52 -19.10 14.93
C VAL A 8 -11.08 -17.95 14.03
N TYR A 9 -11.39 -18.06 12.73
CA TYR A 9 -11.20 -16.97 11.80
C TYR A 9 -12.20 -15.85 12.09
N ALA A 10 -11.73 -14.60 12.01
CA ALA A 10 -12.61 -13.44 12.01
C ALA A 10 -13.57 -13.57 10.82
N CYS A 11 -14.86 -13.76 11.10
CA CYS A 11 -15.89 -13.73 10.07
C CYS A 11 -16.15 -12.26 9.72
N ILE A 12 -15.71 -11.86 8.53
CA ILE A 12 -15.87 -10.49 8.01
C ILE A 12 -17.01 -10.52 7.00
N GLU A 13 -18.16 -9.96 7.36
CA GLU A 13 -19.30 -9.80 6.47
C GLU A 13 -19.02 -8.66 5.47
N LEU A 14 -18.41 -9.02 4.33
CA LEU A 14 -17.94 -8.06 3.33
C LEU A 14 -19.08 -7.21 2.75
N GLU A 15 -20.32 -7.73 2.71
CA GLU A 15 -21.49 -7.01 2.20
C GLU A 15 -21.89 -5.83 3.09
N GLN A 16 -21.53 -5.87 4.37
CA GLN A 16 -21.86 -4.84 5.36
C GLN A 16 -20.68 -3.91 5.65
N LEU A 17 -19.51 -4.20 5.10
CA LEU A 17 -18.29 -3.44 5.34
C LEU A 17 -17.90 -2.59 4.15
N THR A 18 -17.71 -1.30 4.41
CA THR A 18 -17.14 -0.37 3.44
C THR A 18 -15.61 -0.43 3.49
N VAL A 19 -14.96 -0.01 2.40
CA VAL A 19 -13.49 0.19 2.38
C VAL A 19 -13.07 1.22 3.42
N GLU A 20 -13.90 2.23 3.69
CA GLU A 20 -13.66 3.23 4.74
C GLU A 20 -13.58 2.58 6.12
N ASN A 21 -14.55 1.74 6.49
CA ASN A 21 -14.54 1.01 7.76
C ASN A 21 -13.27 0.15 7.89
N ALA A 22 -12.87 -0.53 6.81
CA ALA A 22 -11.65 -1.34 6.79
C ALA A 22 -10.37 -0.49 6.98
N LEU A 23 -10.32 0.72 6.38
CA LEU A 23 -9.21 1.65 6.54
C LEU A 23 -9.16 2.26 7.94
N GLU A 24 -10.30 2.54 8.57
CA GLU A 24 -10.37 3.02 9.95
C GLU A 24 -9.82 1.99 10.94
N LEU A 25 -10.18 0.71 10.79
CA LEU A 25 -9.61 -0.37 11.59
C LEU A 25 -8.08 -0.41 11.45
N GLN A 26 -7.57 -0.30 10.22
CA GLN A 26 -6.14 -0.26 9.97
C GLN A 26 -5.46 0.98 10.59
N TYR A 27 -6.15 2.12 10.62
CA TYR A 27 -5.68 3.33 11.27
C TYR A 27 -5.61 3.19 12.79
N GLN A 28 -6.63 2.62 13.42
CA GLN A 28 -6.65 2.39 14.88
C GLN A 28 -5.49 1.51 15.33
N VAL A 29 -5.14 0.49 14.55
CA VAL A 29 -4.04 -0.44 14.87
C VAL A 29 -2.67 0.21 14.66
N ASN A 30 -2.49 0.93 13.56
CA ASN A 30 -1.16 1.43 13.17
C ASN A 30 -0.90 2.89 13.56
N GLY A 31 -1.93 3.61 14.04
CA GLY A 31 -1.88 5.04 14.38
C GLY A 31 -1.65 5.99 13.20
N ARG A 32 -1.53 5.48 11.96
CA ARG A 32 -1.26 6.28 10.76
C ARG A 32 -1.88 5.67 9.50
N ARG A 33 -2.47 6.54 8.66
CA ARG A 33 -2.90 6.19 7.30
C ARG A 33 -1.65 6.14 6.43
N GLN A 34 -1.01 4.98 6.34
CA GLN A 34 0.19 4.81 5.52
C GLN A 34 -0.21 4.68 4.05
N CYS A 35 0.11 5.72 3.28
CA CYS A 35 0.16 5.67 1.83
C CYS A 35 1.56 6.11 1.41
N HIS A 36 2.27 5.23 0.71
CA HIS A 36 3.60 5.54 0.18
C HIS A 36 3.43 6.03 -1.24
N THR A 37 3.98 7.19 -1.55
CA THR A 37 3.83 7.84 -2.85
C THR A 37 5.18 8.11 -3.49
N CYS A 38 5.20 8.20 -4.81
CA CYS A 38 6.32 8.72 -5.58
C CYS A 38 5.82 9.63 -6.71
N LEU A 39 6.73 10.37 -7.32
CA LEU A 39 6.41 11.19 -8.48
C LEU A 39 6.71 10.40 -9.75
N SER A 40 6.07 10.75 -10.87
CA SER A 40 6.44 10.20 -12.18
C SER A 40 7.86 10.57 -12.62
N THR A 41 8.45 11.61 -12.01
CA THR A 41 9.84 12.01 -12.20
C THR A 41 10.81 11.34 -11.22
N SER A 42 10.33 10.55 -10.27
CA SER A 42 11.20 9.80 -9.34
C SER A 42 12.05 8.80 -10.13
N THR A 43 13.33 8.73 -9.79
CA THR A 43 14.26 7.77 -10.37
C THR A 43 13.95 6.34 -9.88
N LEU A 44 14.41 5.34 -10.65
CA LEU A 44 14.26 3.94 -10.23
C LEU A 44 14.94 3.66 -8.88
N LEU A 45 16.08 4.29 -8.60
CA LEU A 45 16.78 4.13 -7.33
C LEU A 45 15.93 4.64 -6.16
N GLU A 46 15.34 5.83 -6.27
CA GLU A 46 14.46 6.40 -5.23
C GLU A 46 13.22 5.53 -5.00
N VAL A 47 12.65 4.96 -6.08
CA VAL A 47 11.53 4.01 -6.00
C VAL A 47 11.96 2.74 -5.26
N LEU A 48 13.13 2.18 -5.59
CA LEU A 48 13.66 0.99 -4.92
C LEU A 48 13.98 1.25 -3.44
N ASP A 49 14.53 2.41 -3.10
CA ASP A 49 14.80 2.80 -1.71
C ASP A 49 13.51 2.82 -0.89
N GLN A 50 12.43 3.39 -1.43
CA GLN A 50 11.12 3.36 -0.76
C GLN A 50 10.55 1.94 -0.64
N LEU A 51 10.65 1.12 -1.69
CA LEU A 51 10.19 -0.27 -1.66
C LEU A 51 11.05 -1.19 -0.77
N SER A 52 12.28 -0.78 -0.44
CA SER A 52 13.17 -1.50 0.47
C SER A 52 12.71 -1.42 1.93
N VAL A 53 11.89 -0.42 2.28
CA VAL A 53 11.36 -0.26 3.64
C VAL A 53 10.48 -1.45 4.01
N PRO A 54 10.72 -2.12 5.16
CA PRO A 54 9.88 -3.24 5.59
C PRO A 54 8.40 -2.87 5.66
N GLY A 55 7.56 -3.69 5.04
CA GLY A 55 6.11 -3.47 4.96
C GLY A 55 5.66 -2.64 3.74
N VAL A 56 6.56 -1.92 3.08
CA VAL A 56 6.24 -1.20 1.83
C VAL A 56 6.35 -2.16 0.66
N ARG A 57 5.27 -2.27 -0.12
CA ARG A 57 5.20 -3.19 -1.27
C ARG A 57 4.72 -2.53 -2.54
N ARG A 58 4.15 -1.33 -2.42
CA ARG A 58 3.54 -0.56 -3.50
C ARG A 58 3.72 0.93 -3.21
N LEU A 59 3.98 1.70 -4.26
CA LEU A 59 3.99 3.15 -4.25
C LEU A 59 2.88 3.66 -5.18
N VAL A 60 2.13 4.66 -4.73
CA VAL A 60 1.15 5.36 -5.57
C VAL A 60 1.88 6.49 -6.30
N VAL A 61 1.84 6.46 -7.63
CA VAL A 61 2.42 7.50 -8.47
C VAL A 61 1.45 8.67 -8.51
N ILE A 62 1.89 9.84 -8.09
CA ILE A 62 1.07 11.06 -8.06
C ILE A 62 1.71 12.19 -8.85
N GLU A 63 0.86 13.02 -9.43
CA GLU A 63 1.27 14.30 -9.99
C GLU A 63 1.64 15.27 -8.85
N PRO A 64 2.76 16.04 -8.91
CA PRO A 64 3.29 16.75 -7.75
C PRO A 64 2.37 17.84 -7.17
N MET A 65 1.58 18.52 -7.99
CA MET A 65 0.86 19.74 -7.62
C MET A 65 -0.60 19.45 -7.25
N THR A 66 -1.27 18.70 -8.11
CA THR A 66 -2.67 18.28 -8.00
C THR A 66 -2.84 17.03 -7.15
N ARG A 67 -1.76 16.25 -6.95
CA ARG A 67 -1.81 14.91 -6.35
C ARG A 67 -2.71 13.93 -7.08
N PHE A 68 -2.98 14.19 -8.36
CA PHE A 68 -3.73 13.27 -9.19
C PHE A 68 -3.00 11.93 -9.28
N VAL A 69 -3.71 10.84 -9.05
CA VAL A 69 -3.13 9.49 -9.09
C VAL A 69 -2.91 9.10 -10.55
N GLN A 70 -1.65 8.87 -10.90
CA GLN A 70 -1.23 8.47 -12.25
C GLN A 70 -1.12 6.95 -12.39
N GLY A 71 -0.89 6.24 -11.28
CA GLY A 71 -0.76 4.79 -11.30
C GLY A 71 -0.18 4.23 -10.01
N ILE A 72 0.25 2.97 -10.06
CA ILE A 72 0.87 2.25 -8.94
C ILE A 72 2.11 1.53 -9.45
N ILE A 73 3.20 1.61 -8.69
CA ILE A 73 4.38 0.78 -8.88
C ILE A 73 4.45 -0.20 -7.73
N SER A 74 4.44 -1.49 -8.02
CA SER A 74 4.63 -2.56 -7.03
C SER A 74 6.06 -3.08 -7.03
N LEU A 75 6.45 -3.75 -5.94
CA LEU A 75 7.72 -4.46 -5.87
C LEU A 75 7.88 -5.46 -7.03
N ARG A 76 6.80 -6.11 -7.47
CA ARG A 76 6.82 -7.01 -8.63
C ARG A 76 7.21 -6.27 -9.89
N ASP A 77 6.61 -5.11 -10.16
CA ASP A 77 6.89 -4.33 -11.36
C ASP A 77 8.37 -3.95 -11.43
N THR A 78 8.98 -3.59 -10.30
CA THR A 78 10.41 -3.28 -10.25
C THR A 78 11.31 -4.50 -10.49
N ILE A 79 10.94 -5.67 -9.96
CA ILE A 79 11.71 -6.91 -10.19
C ILE A 79 11.59 -7.33 -11.65
N THR A 80 10.38 -7.31 -12.22
CA THR A 80 10.14 -7.59 -13.64
C THR A 80 10.90 -6.60 -14.53
N PHE A 81 10.93 -5.31 -14.19
CA PHE A 81 11.71 -4.33 -14.94
C PHE A 81 13.22 -4.65 -14.93
N LEU A 82 13.77 -5.10 -13.79
CA LEU A 82 15.20 -5.38 -13.64
C LEU A 82 15.63 -6.73 -14.24
N VAL A 83 14.75 -7.74 -14.22
CA VAL A 83 15.11 -9.14 -14.52
C VAL A 83 14.46 -9.66 -15.82
N GLY A 84 13.40 -9.01 -16.32
CA GLY A 84 12.58 -9.49 -17.44
C GLY A 84 11.49 -10.45 -17.00
#